data_AF-G2I0W6-F1
#
_entry.id   AF-G2I0W6-F1
#
_cell.length_a   1.000
_cell.length_b   1.000
_cell.length_c   1.000
_cell.angle_alpha   90.00
_cell.angle_beta   90.00
_cell.angle_gamma   90.00
#
_symmetry.space_group_name_H-M   'P 1'
#
loop_
_entity.id
_entity.type
_entity.pdbx_description
1 polymer ?
#
loop_
_entity_poly.entity_id
_entity_poly.type
_entity_poly.pdbx_seq_one_letter_code
_entity_poly.pdbx_strand_id
1 'polypeptide(L)' 'MIHPHDEKWITWATRNMPSTAELLRAVLVVSLIWLALIVLWMVVVP' A
#
# COMPACT_ATOMS: atom_id res chain seq x y z
N MET A 1 27.12 -18.41 -7.77
CA MET A 1 27.13 -18.41 -6.29
C MET A 1 26.39 -17.17 -5.84
N ILE A 2 25.17 -17.34 -5.33
CA ILE A 2 24.37 -16.25 -4.76
C ILE A 2 25.09 -15.76 -3.51
N HIS A 3 25.28 -14.45 -3.36
CA HIS A 3 26.01 -13.88 -2.24
C HIS A 3 25.16 -14.02 -0.96
N PRO A 4 25.75 -14.41 0.20
CA PRO A 4 25.02 -14.56 1.46
C PRO A 4 24.41 -13.25 2.01
N HIS A 5 24.67 -12.12 1.36
CA HIS A 5 24.01 -10.84 1.64
C HIS A 5 22.57 -10.79 1.11
N ASP A 6 22.25 -11.52 0.05
CA ASP A 6 20.93 -11.53 -0.58
C ASP A 6 19.91 -12.30 0.27
N GLU A 7 20.32 -13.39 0.92
CA GLU A 7 19.43 -14.24 1.74
C GLU A 7 18.81 -13.49 2.92
N LYS A 8 19.56 -12.58 3.56
CA LYS A 8 19.05 -11.75 4.66
C LYS A 8 17.98 -10.78 4.18
N TRP A 9 18.16 -10.19 3.00
CA TRP A 9 17.23 -9.22 2.42
C TRP A 9 15.96 -9.92 1.93
N ILE A 10 16.10 -11.10 1.31
CA ILE A 10 14.97 -11.93 0.90
C ILE A 10 14.16 -12.36 2.11
N THR A 11 14.81 -12.86 3.18
CA THR A 11 14.12 -13.29 4.41
C THR A 11 13.40 -12.14 5.10
N TRP A 12 14.02 -10.96 5.14
CA TRP A 12 13.37 -9.74 5.64
C TRP A 12 12.17 -9.35 4.78
N ALA A 13 12.31 -9.36 3.45
CA ALA A 13 11.24 -9.03 2.51
C ALA A 13 10.06 -9.99 2.62
N THR A 14 10.31 -11.30 2.72
CA THR A 14 9.25 -12.31 2.90
C THR A 14 8.53 -12.16 4.23
N ARG A 15 9.24 -11.77 5.30
CA ARG A 15 8.64 -11.54 6.63
C ARG A 15 7.81 -10.26 6.69
N ASN A 16 8.23 -9.22 5.95
CA ASN A 16 7.55 -7.93 5.88
C ASN A 16 6.61 -7.80 4.67
N MET A 17 6.41 -8.86 3.88
CA MET A 17 5.50 -8.84 2.76
C MET A 17 4.08 -8.66 3.29
N PRO A 18 3.40 -7.54 2.97
CA PRO A 18 2.02 -7.36 3.39
C PRO A 18 1.17 -8.45 2.76
N SER A 19 0.26 -8.99 3.56
CA SER A 19 -0.71 -9.96 3.07
C SER A 19 -1.60 -9.33 2.00
N THR A 20 -2.15 -10.15 1.10
CA THR A 20 -3.10 -9.69 0.08
C THR A 20 -4.28 -8.92 0.69
N ALA A 21 -4.70 -9.32 1.91
CA ALA A 21 -5.76 -8.64 2.65
C ALA A 21 -5.35 -7.22 3.13
N GLU A 22 -4.11 -7.04 3.58
CA GLU A 22 -3.58 -5.72 3.98
C GLU A 22 -3.43 -4.80 2.78
N LEU A 23 -2.93 -5.32 1.65
CA LEU A 23 -2.87 -4.59 0.39
C LEU A 23 -4.28 -4.17 -0.07
N LEU A 24 -5.25 -5.07 -0.04
CA LEU A 24 -6.63 -4.76 -0.41
C LEU A 24 -7.23 -3.69 0.50
N ARG A 25 -6.99 -3.78 1.82
CA ARG A 25 -7.41 -2.75 2.79
C ARG A 25 -6.76 -1.41 2.48
N ALA A 26 -5.47 -1.38 2.18
CA ALA A 26 -4.76 -0.15 1.83
C ALA A 26 -5.35 0.48 0.56
N VAL A 27 -5.62 -0.31 -0.48
CA VAL A 27 -6.25 0.16 -1.73
C VAL A 27 -7.64 0.73 -1.47
N LEU A 28 -8.46 0.06 -0.65
CA LEU A 28 -9.79 0.56 -0.28
C LEU A 28 -9.71 1.89 0.47
N VAL A 29 -8.82 2.00 1.46
CA VAL A 29 -8.62 3.24 2.23
C VAL A 29 -8.18 4.38 1.32
N VAL A 30 -7.19 4.16 0.45
CA VAL A 30 -6.71 5.16 -0.50
C VAL A 30 -7.83 5.60 -1.45
N SER A 31 -8.61 4.65 -1.96
CA SER A 31 -9.76 4.94 -2.83
C SER A 31 -10.81 5.79 -2.11
N LEU A 32 -11.13 5.49 -0.85
CA LEU A 32 -12.08 6.25 -0.04
C LEU A 32 -11.59 7.68 0.23
N ILE A 33 -10.30 7.86 0.51
CA ILE A 33 -9.70 9.19 0.70
C ILE A 33 -9.83 10.02 -0.58
N TRP A 34 -9.47 9.44 -1.72
CA TRP A 34 -9.62 10.12 -3.01
C TRP A 34 -11.06 10.50 -3.32
N LEU A 35 -12.01 9.58 -3.07
CA LEU A 35 -13.43 9.85 -3.24
C LEU A 35 -13.89 11.03 -2.36
N ALA A 36 -13.48 11.04 -1.09
CA ALA A 36 -13.81 12.13 -0.17
C ALA A 36 -13.21 13.47 -0.63
N LEU A 37 -11.97 13.48 -1.13
CA LEU A 37 -11.32 14.68 -1.67
C LEU A 37 -12.06 15.21 -2.91
N ILE A 38 -12.50 14.32 -3.81
CA ILE A 38 -13.26 14.72 -5.00
C ILE A 38 -14.61 15.34 -4.59
N VAL A 39 -15.33 14.70 -3.67
CA VAL A 39 -16.61 15.22 -3.17
C VAL A 39 -16.40 16.57 -2.49
N LEU A 40 -15.37 16.70 -1.65
CA LEU A 40 -15.03 17.97 -1.00
C LEU A 40 -14.72 19.06 -2.02
N TRP A 41 -13.95 18.73 -3.06
CA TRP A 41 -13.60 19.66 -4.12
C TRP A 41 -14.85 20.15 -4.88
N MET A 42 -15.78 19.24 -5.20
CA MET A 42 -17.07 19.59 -5.82
C MET A 42 -17.95 20.48 -4.94
N VAL A 43 -17.76 20.48 -3.62
CA VAL A 43 -18.49 21.33 -2.65
C VAL A 43 -17.78 22.66 -2.39
N VAL A 44 -16.45 22.71 -2.53
CA VAL A 44 -15.64 23.92 -2.26
C VAL A 44 -15.45 24.80 -3.50
N VAL A 45 -15.34 24.20 -4.68
CA VAL A 45 -15.23 24.92 -5.97
C VAL A 45 -16.56 25.35 -6.64
N PRO A 46 -17.77 24.92 -6.23
CA PRO A 46 -19.00 25.32 -6.93
C PRO A 46 -19.28 26.82 -6.81
#